data_AF-A0A7C6EZV4-F1
#
_entry.id   AF-A0A7C6EZV4-F1
#
_cell.length_a   1.000
_cell.length_b   1.000
_cell.length_c   1.000
_cell.angle_alpha   90.00
_cell.angle_beta   90.00
_cell.angle_gamma   90.00
#
_symmetry.space_group_name_H-M   'P 1'
#
loop_
_entity.id
_entity.type
_entity.pdbx_description
1 polymer ?
#
loop_
_entity_poly.entity_id
_entity_poly.type
_entity_poly.pdbx_seq_one_letter_code
_entity_poly.pdbx_strand_id
1 'polypeptide(L)'
;MASLAKDRNGWRILFVAPNGSRKTLRLPRGLEKKGALSVKVKVESLLAAQLAGTPPPQDVAAWLGSLGDDLYKRLRKAGLVAPRESRLTVREVAALWLEEAKRAGV
;
A
#
# COMPACT_ATOMS: atom_id res chain seq x y z
N MET A 1 -2.57 -17.25 3.37
CA MET A 1 -3.71 -17.24 2.44
C MET A 1 -4.73 -16.19 2.88
N ALA A 2 -5.44 -15.54 1.96
CA ALA A 2 -6.44 -14.53 2.25
C ALA A 2 -7.84 -14.99 1.83
N SER A 3 -8.88 -14.45 2.44
CA SER A 3 -10.28 -14.79 2.16
C SER A 3 -11.08 -13.53 1.86
N LEU A 4 -11.91 -13.59 0.81
CA LEU A 4 -12.82 -12.50 0.45
C LEU A 4 -14.18 -12.72 1.13
N ALA A 5 -14.68 -11.71 1.84
CA ALA A 5 -16.00 -11.71 2.45
C ALA A 5 -16.78 -10.45 2.06
N LYS A 6 -18.11 -10.56 2.04
CA LYS A 6 -19.03 -9.46 1.75
C LYS A 6 -19.71 -9.01 3.04
N ASP A 7 -19.72 -7.71 3.28
CA ASP A 7 -20.48 -7.04 4.34
C ASP A 7 -21.56 -6.15 3.71
N ARG A 8 -22.47 -5.60 4.53
CA ARG A 8 -23.47 -4.58 4.09
C ARG A 8 -22.82 -3.36 3.43
N ASN A 9 -21.59 -3.03 3.85
CA ASN A 9 -20.88 -1.82 3.43
C ASN A 9 -19.88 -2.07 2.27
N GLY A 10 -19.80 -3.27 1.72
CA GLY A 10 -18.89 -3.62 0.62
C GLY A 10 -18.07 -4.87 0.91
N TRP A 11 -16.88 -4.95 0.31
CA TRP A 11 -16.02 -6.13 0.40
C TRP A 11 -14.91 -5.96 1.44
N ARG A 12 -14.52 -7.06 2.07
CA ARG A 12 -13.36 -7.12 2.96
C ARG A 12 -12.51 -8.35 2.67
N ILE A 13 -11.22 -8.22 2.91
CA ILE A 13 -10.25 -9.31 2.81
C ILE A 13 -9.75 -9.64 4.22
N LEU A 14 -9.89 -10.89 4.63
CA LEU A 14 -9.38 -11.39 5.89
C LEU A 14 -8.12 -12.21 5.64
N PHE A 15 -7.10 -12.04 6.47
CA PHE A 15 -5.86 -12.79 6.35
C PHE A 15 -5.13 -12.88 7.69
N VAL A 16 -4.13 -13.75 7.76
CA VAL A 16 -3.19 -13.84 8.87
C VAL A 16 -1.88 -13.19 8.41
N ALA A 17 -1.42 -12.19 9.15
CA ALA A 17 -0.16 -11.51 8.89
C ALA A 17 1.04 -12.40 9.30
N PRO A 18 2.26 -12.11 8.82
CA PRO A 18 3.46 -12.90 9.17
C PRO A 18 3.70 -13.04 10.69
N ASN A 19 3.27 -12.06 11.48
CA ASN A 19 3.34 -12.10 12.95
C ASN A 19 2.24 -12.95 13.61
N GLY A 20 1.48 -13.75 12.86
CA GLY A 20 0.39 -14.59 13.35
C GLY A 20 -0.92 -13.85 13.66
N SER A 21 -0.93 -12.52 13.60
CA SER A 21 -2.15 -11.74 13.92
C SER A 21 -3.17 -11.79 12.78
N ARG A 22 -4.45 -11.94 13.13
CA ARG A 22 -5.56 -11.85 12.18
C ARG A 22 -5.83 -10.39 11.82
N LYS A 23 -5.82 -10.09 10.53
CA LYS A 23 -6.05 -8.76 9.97
C LYS A 23 -7.26 -8.77 9.04
N THR A 24 -7.92 -7.61 8.95
CA THR A 24 -9.02 -7.36 8.01
C THR A 24 -8.74 -6.08 7.23
N LEU A 25 -8.69 -6.19 5.91
CA LEU A 25 -8.61 -5.08 4.98
C LEU A 25 -10.02 -4.78 4.44
N ARG A 26 -10.60 -3.64 4.82
CA ARG A 26 -11.89 -3.18 4.28
C ARG A 26 -11.66 -2.43 2.97
N LEU A 27 -12.23 -2.92 1.87
CA LEU A 27 -12.08 -2.30 0.57
C LEU A 27 -12.94 -1.02 0.44
N PRO A 28 -12.61 -0.13 -0.51
CA PRO A 28 -13.47 1.00 -0.85
C PRO A 28 -14.89 0.55 -1.23
N ARG A 29 -15.87 1.45 -0.99
CA ARG A 29 -17.26 1.20 -1.38
C ARG A 29 -17.40 1.21 -2.90
N GLY A 30 -18.42 0.54 -3.42
CA GLY A 30 -18.72 0.51 -4.87
C GLY A 30 -17.85 -0.45 -5.69
N LEU A 31 -16.91 -1.17 -5.07
CA LEU A 31 -16.11 -2.17 -5.77
C LEU A 31 -16.97 -3.40 -6.14
N GLU A 32 -16.92 -3.83 -7.40
CA GLU A 32 -17.55 -5.07 -7.82
C GLU A 32 -16.79 -6.31 -7.32
N LYS A 33 -17.46 -7.47 -7.28
CA LYS A 33 -16.87 -8.74 -6.83
C LYS A 33 -15.57 -9.07 -7.58
N LYS A 34 -15.53 -8.84 -8.90
CA LYS A 34 -14.35 -9.10 -9.75
C LYS A 34 -13.17 -8.21 -9.35
N GLY A 35 -13.43 -6.92 -9.10
CA GLY A 35 -12.42 -5.99 -8.59
C GLY A 35 -11.90 -6.43 -7.21
N ALA A 36 -12.80 -6.83 -6.32
CA ALA A 36 -12.45 -7.29 -4.98
C ALA A 36 -11.59 -8.58 -4.98
N LEU A 37 -11.92 -9.53 -5.87
CA LEU A 37 -11.10 -10.73 -6.10
C LEU A 37 -9.71 -10.38 -6.65
N SER A 38 -9.64 -9.42 -7.57
CA SER A 38 -8.36 -8.97 -8.13
C SER A 38 -7.46 -8.38 -7.05
N VAL A 39 -8.01 -7.55 -6.14
CA VAL A 39 -7.26 -7.04 -4.98
C VAL A 39 -6.84 -8.16 -4.03
N LYS A 40 -7.70 -9.16 -3.79
CA LYS A 40 -7.39 -10.32 -2.95
C LYS A 40 -6.15 -11.07 -3.45
N VAL A 41 -6.06 -11.33 -4.76
CA VAL A 41 -4.88 -11.99 -5.36
C VAL A 41 -3.61 -11.16 -5.13
N LYS A 42 -3.66 -9.84 -5.31
CA LYS A 42 -2.51 -8.95 -5.04
C LYS A 42 -2.11 -8.97 -3.56
N VAL A 43 -3.07 -8.99 -2.65
CA VAL A 43 -2.81 -9.13 -1.20
C VAL A 43 -2.14 -10.48 -0.88
N GLU A 44 -2.57 -11.57 -1.50
CA GLU A 44 -1.93 -12.88 -1.31
C GLU A 44 -0.48 -12.89 -1.79
N SER A 45 -0.21 -12.24 -2.93
CA SER A 45 1.15 -12.09 -3.43
C SER A 45 2.03 -11.23 -2.51
N LEU A 46 1.50 -10.13 -1.96
CA LEU A 46 2.21 -9.32 -0.95
C LEU A 46 2.54 -10.13 0.31
N LEU A 47 1.59 -10.93 0.81
CA LEU A 47 1.82 -11.79 1.98
C LEU A 47 2.89 -12.84 1.71
N ALA A 48 2.88 -13.46 0.52
CA ALA A 48 3.89 -14.43 0.12
C ALA A 48 5.29 -13.79 0.08
N ALA A 49 5.42 -12.61 -0.52
CA ALA A 49 6.67 -11.86 -0.57
C ALA A 49 7.18 -11.49 0.83
N GLN A 50 6.30 -11.01 1.72
CA GLN A 50 6.63 -10.71 3.10
C GLN A 50 7.11 -11.94 3.89
N LEU A 51 6.45 -13.08 3.73
CA LEU A 51 6.85 -14.33 4.38
C LEU A 51 8.20 -14.84 3.87
N ALA A 52 8.47 -14.67 2.58
CA ALA A 52 9.72 -15.07 1.96
C ALA A 52 10.88 -14.07 2.18
N GLY A 53 10.61 -12.88 2.72
CA GLY A 53 11.61 -11.81 2.84
C GLY A 53 12.09 -11.28 1.48
N THR A 54 11.25 -11.38 0.44
CA THR A 54 11.58 -10.99 -0.94
C THR A 54 10.77 -9.76 -1.37
N PRO A 55 11.24 -8.98 -2.36
CA PRO A 55 10.43 -7.92 -2.95
C PRO A 55 9.18 -8.50 -3.65
N PRO A 56 8.07 -7.74 -3.70
CA PRO A 56 6.88 -8.20 -4.41
C PRO A 56 7.14 -8.30 -5.91
N PRO A 57 6.41 -9.18 -6.62
CA PRO A 57 6.50 -9.29 -8.08
C PRO A 57 6.23 -7.96 -8.80
N GLN A 58 6.82 -7.81 -10.00
CA GLN A 58 6.78 -6.56 -10.76
C GLN A 58 5.35 -6.07 -11.05
N ASP A 59 4.42 -6.98 -11.36
CA ASP A 59 3.01 -6.66 -11.62
C ASP A 59 2.27 -6.17 -10.36
N VAL A 60 2.69 -6.61 -9.18
CA VAL A 60 2.18 -6.13 -7.89
C VAL A 60 2.80 -4.78 -7.55
N ALA A 61 4.10 -4.61 -7.80
CA ALA A 61 4.78 -3.33 -7.59
C ALA A 61 4.20 -2.23 -8.48
N ALA A 62 3.97 -2.52 -9.77
CA ALA A 62 3.31 -1.60 -10.70
C ALA A 62 1.88 -1.27 -10.26
N TRP A 63 1.13 -2.29 -9.82
CA TRP A 63 -0.20 -2.09 -9.24
C TRP A 63 -0.16 -1.15 -8.03
N LEU A 64 0.77 -1.33 -7.09
CA LEU A 64 0.94 -0.44 -5.93
C LEU A 64 1.22 1.01 -6.32
N GLY A 65 2.00 1.22 -7.39
CA GLY A 65 2.27 2.54 -7.96
C GLY A 65 1.03 3.22 -8.56
N SER A 66 0.11 2.43 -9.13
CA SER A 66 -1.15 2.92 -9.71
C SER A 66 -2.25 3.24 -8.68
N LEU A 67 -2.08 2.82 -7.42
CA LEU A 67 -3.12 2.97 -6.41
C LEU A 67 -3.33 4.43 -5.99
N GLY A 68 -4.60 4.82 -5.86
CA GLY A 68 -4.96 6.04 -5.13
C GLY A 68 -4.68 5.94 -3.63
N ASP A 69 -4.63 7.09 -2.96
CA ASP A 69 -4.18 7.19 -1.57
C ASP A 69 -5.09 6.46 -0.56
N ASP A 70 -6.40 6.40 -0.79
CA ASP A 70 -7.31 5.72 0.14
C ASP A 70 -7.00 4.21 0.25
N LEU A 71 -6.89 3.52 -0.89
CA LEU A 71 -6.59 2.09 -0.89
C LEU A 71 -5.16 1.83 -0.40
N TYR A 72 -4.19 2.65 -0.80
CA TYR A 72 -2.82 2.53 -0.31
C TYR A 72 -2.73 2.70 1.22
N LYS A 73 -3.41 3.71 1.78
CA LYS A 73 -3.46 3.96 3.22
C LYS A 73 -4.06 2.78 3.99
N ARG A 74 -5.06 2.09 3.42
CA ARG A 74 -5.66 0.89 4.01
C ARG A 74 -4.70 -0.29 4.00
N LEU A 75 -4.00 -0.52 2.90
CA LEU A 75 -2.95 -1.55 2.80
C LEU A 75 -1.84 -1.30 3.82
N ARG A 76 -1.39 -0.04 3.95
CA ARG A 76 -0.40 0.38 4.93
C ARG A 76 -0.88 0.13 6.36
N LYS A 77 -2.12 0.53 6.69
CA LYS A 77 -2.72 0.27 8.02
C LYS A 77 -2.82 -1.23 8.33
N ALA A 78 -2.99 -2.06 7.31
CA ALA A 78 -3.01 -3.51 7.45
C ALA A 78 -1.61 -4.13 7.56
N GLY A 79 -0.53 -3.35 7.44
CA GLY A 79 0.86 -3.80 7.52
C GLY A 79 1.38 -4.48 6.24
N LEU A 80 0.68 -4.33 5.11
CA LEU A 80 1.04 -5.00 3.86
C LEU A 80 2.08 -4.23 3.04
N VAL A 81 2.18 -2.92 3.24
CA VAL A 81 3.10 -2.05 2.50
C VAL A 81 3.70 -1.01 3.44
N ALA A 82 4.92 -0.58 3.12
CA ALA A 82 5.55 0.57 3.77
C ALA A 82 4.79 1.87 3.44
N PRO A 83 4.91 2.93 4.28
CA PRO A 83 4.49 4.27 3.90
C PRO A 83 5.09 4.65 2.55
N ARG A 84 4.34 5.39 1.72
CA ARG A 84 4.98 6.10 0.60
C ARG A 84 5.93 7.10 1.25
N GLU A 85 7.22 6.98 0.95
CA GLU A 85 8.16 8.05 1.29
C GLU A 85 7.63 9.33 0.64
N SER A 86 7.55 10.41 1.42
CA SER A 86 7.31 11.73 0.88
C SER A 86 8.50 12.07 -0.01
N ARG A 87 8.39 11.76 -1.30
CA ARG A 87 9.40 12.12 -2.27
C ARG A 87 9.32 13.62 -2.44
N LEU A 88 10.25 14.34 -1.83
CA LEU A 88 10.47 15.74 -2.18
C LEU A 88 10.78 15.77 -3.67
N THR A 89 10.08 16.65 -4.38
CA THR A 89 10.40 16.96 -5.76
C THR A 89 11.78 17.61 -5.82
N VAL A 90 12.47 17.48 -6.96
CA VAL A 90 13.75 18.15 -7.19
C VAL A 90 13.64 19.66 -6.93
N ARG A 91 12.48 20.25 -7.25
CA ARG A 91 12.18 21.66 -6.98
C ARG A 91 12.16 21.97 -5.48
N GLU A 92 11.50 21.14 -4.68
CA GLU A 92 11.42 21.34 -3.22
C GLU A 92 12.80 21.17 -2.58
N VAL A 93 13.58 20.19 -3.03
CA VAL A 93 14.98 20.02 -2.57
C VAL A 93 15.83 21.23 -2.95
N ALA A 94 15.73 21.73 -4.19
CA ALA A 94 16.45 22.91 -4.64
C ALA A 94 16.05 24.18 -3.85
N ALA A 95 14.76 24.34 -3.52
CA ALA A 95 14.28 25.46 -2.71
C ALA A 95 14.84 25.42 -1.29
N LEU A 96 14.88 24.24 -0.66
CA LEU A 96 15.49 24.06 0.66
C LEU A 96 16.98 24.42 0.64
N TRP A 97 17.70 23.97 -0.40
CA TRP A 97 19.13 24.27 -0.56
C TRP A 97 19.41 25.77 -0.74
N LEU A 98 18.60 26.47 -1.54
CA LEU A 98 18.75 27.92 -1.74
C LEU A 98 18.49 28.72 -0.45
N GLU A 99 17.52 28.30 0.36
CA GLU A 99 17.26 28.93 1.66
C GLU A 99 18.38 28.70 2.66
N GLU A 100 19.02 27.52 2.62
CA GLU A 100 20.20 27.22 3.42
C GLU A 100 21.42 28.04 2.97
N ALA A 101 21.66 28.17 1.66
CA ALA A 101 22.74 29.00 1.11
C ALA A 101 22.60 30.48 1.54
N LYS A 102 21.39 31.04 1.47
CA LYS A 102 21.11 32.41 1.95
C LYS A 102 21.39 32.59 3.44
N ARG A 103 21.12 31.57 4.26
CA ARG A 103 21.40 31.60 5.70
C ARG A 103 22.89 31.49 6.02
N ALA A 104 23.64 30.78 5.19
CA ALA A 104 25.08 30.61 5.31
C ALA A 104 25.90 31.83 4.84
N GLY A 105 25.25 32.82 4.20
CA GLY A 105 25.92 34.06 3.77
C GLY A 105 26.86 33.87 2.58
N VAL A 106 26.57 32.90 1.70
CA VAL A 106 27.23 32.72 0.39
C VAL A 106 26.42 33.37 -0.71
#